data_AF-A0A370V628-F1
#
_entry.id   AF-A0A370V628-F1
#
_cell.length_a   1.000
_cell.length_b   1.000
_cell.length_c   1.000
_cell.angle_alpha   90.00
_cell.angle_beta   90.00
_cell.angle_gamma   90.00
#
_symmetry.space_group_name_H-M   'P 1'
#
loop_
_entity.id
_entity.type
_entity.pdbx_description
1 polymer ?
#
loop_
_entity_poly.entity_id
_entity_poly.type
_entity_poly.pdbx_seq_one_letter_code
_entity_poly.pdbx_strand_id
1 'polypeptide(L)'
;MFFLTWIGDFFNSNHQWVLSFITALIGAVVGGWFTLRGVELEAKITRAEAEKNSLELQLSVLKGIKGEIFTLISLYNKRMKDHIDGIGPGEALFVNFPVGDDNFTFYEQNAKMIAKLNDAARDSIINIYTYARSLIQSFKGNNQLITDYEKIIFDMADNNKNKDMYERLRAEKIKIMVDYAQGIKNIDAELRCVLNEGFNVIDQEIAVLQEKLTN
;
A
#
# COMPACT_ATOMS: atom_id res chain seq x y z
N MET A 1 -14.90 -4.54 -82.28
CA MET A 1 -15.26 -5.97 -82.37
C MET A 1 -14.18 -6.88 -81.79
N PHE A 2 -12.89 -6.61 -82.02
CA PHE A 2 -11.75 -7.40 -81.51
C PHE A 2 -11.58 -7.48 -79.98
N PHE A 3 -11.95 -6.43 -79.23
CA PHE A 3 -11.77 -6.40 -77.76
C PHE A 3 -12.79 -7.28 -77.02
N LEU A 4 -14.02 -7.36 -77.54
CA LEU A 4 -15.07 -8.21 -76.97
C LEU A 4 -14.86 -9.69 -77.31
N THR A 5 -14.31 -10.01 -78.49
CA THR A 5 -13.88 -11.37 -78.82
C THR A 5 -12.63 -11.79 -78.06
N TRP A 6 -11.68 -10.88 -77.80
CA TRP A 6 -10.51 -11.20 -76.94
C TRP A 6 -10.91 -11.46 -75.49
N ILE A 7 -11.84 -10.69 -74.91
CA ILE A 7 -12.40 -10.99 -73.59
C ILE A 7 -13.17 -12.32 -73.63
N GLY A 8 -13.97 -12.55 -74.68
CA GLY A 8 -14.68 -13.83 -74.87
C GLY A 8 -13.75 -15.04 -74.97
N ASP A 9 -12.67 -14.95 -75.74
CA ASP A 9 -11.69 -16.02 -75.95
C ASP A 9 -10.73 -16.20 -74.76
N PHE A 10 -10.45 -15.13 -74.01
CA PHE A 10 -9.71 -15.18 -72.75
C PHE A 10 -10.47 -15.95 -71.66
N PHE A 11 -11.81 -15.81 -71.62
CA PHE A 11 -12.66 -16.61 -70.74
C PHE A 11 -12.89 -18.05 -71.28
N ASN A 12 -12.67 -18.29 -72.57
CA ASN A 12 -12.89 -19.58 -73.24
C ASN A 12 -11.63 -20.47 -73.33
N SER A 13 -10.44 -19.95 -72.98
CA SER A 13 -9.20 -20.73 -72.88
C SER A 13 -8.91 -21.18 -71.45
N ASN A 14 -9.12 -22.48 -71.21
CA ASN A 14 -8.83 -23.23 -69.98
C ASN A 14 -9.47 -22.67 -68.70
N HIS A 15 -10.76 -22.96 -68.51
CA HIS A 15 -11.53 -22.71 -67.27
C HIS A 15 -10.81 -23.07 -65.95
N GLN A 16 -9.85 -24.01 -65.97
CA GLN A 16 -9.12 -24.46 -64.79
C GLN A 16 -8.39 -23.34 -64.02
N TRP A 17 -7.66 -22.43 -64.69
CA TRP A 17 -6.85 -21.44 -63.96
C TRP A 17 -7.71 -20.33 -63.33
N VAL A 18 -8.83 -19.93 -63.98
CA VAL A 18 -9.80 -18.98 -63.42
C VAL A 18 -10.51 -19.57 -62.21
N LEU A 19 -10.92 -20.85 -62.30
CA LEU A 19 -11.50 -21.59 -61.17
C LEU A 19 -10.51 -21.68 -59.99
N SER A 20 -9.24 -22.02 -60.26
CA SER A 20 -8.19 -22.05 -59.22
C SER A 20 -7.93 -20.69 -58.58
N PHE A 21 -8.00 -19.60 -59.35
CA PHE A 21 -7.85 -18.24 -58.82
C PHE A 21 -9.03 -17.84 -57.93
N ILE A 22 -10.27 -18.12 -58.37
CA ILE A 22 -11.49 -17.82 -57.59
C ILE A 22 -11.50 -18.66 -56.30
N THR A 23 -11.14 -19.94 -56.34
CA THR A 23 -11.09 -20.78 -55.12
C THR A 23 -10.00 -20.32 -54.16
N ALA A 24 -8.82 -19.92 -54.66
CA ALA A 24 -7.77 -19.34 -53.83
C ALA A 24 -8.20 -18.00 -53.20
N LEU A 25 -8.90 -17.13 -53.94
CA LEU A 25 -9.41 -15.86 -53.44
C LEU A 25 -10.48 -16.06 -52.36
N ILE A 26 -11.43 -16.98 -52.59
CA ILE A 26 -12.44 -17.34 -51.58
C ILE A 26 -11.76 -17.93 -50.34
N GLY A 27 -10.79 -18.83 -50.52
CA GLY A 27 -10.01 -19.39 -49.42
C GLY A 27 -9.26 -18.33 -48.62
N ALA A 28 -8.65 -17.34 -49.28
CA ALA A 28 -7.96 -16.23 -48.62
C ALA A 28 -8.92 -15.29 -47.87
N VAL A 29 -10.09 -14.98 -48.45
CA VAL A 29 -11.11 -14.14 -47.79
C VAL A 29 -11.70 -14.84 -46.58
N VAL A 30 -12.07 -16.12 -46.71
CA VAL A 30 -12.61 -16.93 -45.62
C VAL A 30 -11.54 -17.13 -44.54
N GLY A 31 -10.31 -17.49 -44.93
CA GLY A 31 -9.18 -17.64 -44.02
C GLY A 31 -8.88 -16.35 -43.25
N GLY A 32 -8.78 -15.21 -43.94
CA GLY A 32 -8.57 -13.90 -43.32
C GLY A 32 -9.68 -13.50 -42.36
N TRP A 33 -10.94 -13.81 -42.68
CA TRP A 33 -12.07 -13.54 -41.79
C TRP A 33 -12.03 -14.38 -40.50
N PHE A 34 -11.69 -15.67 -40.61
CA PHE A 34 -11.49 -16.53 -39.44
C PHE A 34 -10.28 -16.10 -38.60
N THR A 35 -9.19 -15.65 -39.23
CA THR A 35 -8.03 -15.09 -38.51
C THR A 35 -8.41 -13.83 -37.73
N LEU A 36 -9.11 -12.88 -38.35
CA LEU A 36 -9.56 -11.65 -37.66
C LEU A 36 -10.48 -11.97 -36.47
N ARG A 37 -11.44 -12.88 -36.65
CA ARG A 37 -12.30 -13.35 -35.54
C ARG A 37 -11.51 -14.04 -34.43
N GLY A 38 -10.52 -14.85 -34.78
CA GLY A 38 -9.63 -15.51 -33.83
C GLY A 38 -8.86 -14.50 -32.98
N VAL A 39 -8.25 -13.49 -33.62
CA VAL A 39 -7.50 -12.43 -32.92
C VAL A 39 -8.41 -11.57 -32.03
N GLU A 40 -9.63 -11.25 -32.46
CA GLU A 40 -10.59 -10.52 -31.63
C GLU A 40 -11.02 -11.30 -30.39
N LEU A 41 -11.24 -12.62 -30.52
CA LEU A 41 -11.57 -13.49 -29.41
C LEU A 41 -10.40 -13.62 -28.44
N GLU A 42 -9.19 -13.85 -28.95
CA GLU A 42 -7.97 -13.92 -28.15
C GLU A 42 -7.74 -12.61 -27.40
N ALA A 43 -7.82 -11.47 -28.07
CA ALA A 43 -7.68 -10.15 -27.44
C ALA A 43 -8.72 -9.92 -26.33
N LYS A 44 -9.96 -10.39 -26.51
CA LYS A 44 -11.00 -10.32 -25.46
C LYS A 44 -10.66 -11.21 -24.26
N ILE A 45 -10.22 -12.45 -24.49
CA ILE A 45 -9.81 -13.38 -23.44
C ILE A 45 -8.62 -12.82 -22.66
N THR A 46 -7.58 -12.36 -23.35
CA THR A 46 -6.39 -11.77 -22.73
C THR A 46 -6.73 -10.53 -21.89
N ARG A 47 -7.64 -9.67 -22.36
CA ARG A 47 -8.11 -8.52 -21.57
C ARG A 47 -8.86 -8.93 -20.31
N ALA A 48 -9.79 -9.88 -20.43
CA ALA A 48 -10.54 -10.39 -19.29
C ALA A 48 -9.62 -11.07 -18.25
N GLU A 49 -8.64 -11.84 -18.71
CA GLU A 49 -7.65 -12.46 -17.83
C GLU A 49 -6.74 -11.42 -17.15
N ALA A 50 -6.30 -10.39 -17.89
CA ALA A 50 -5.52 -9.30 -17.33
C ALA A 50 -6.29 -8.49 -16.27
N GLU A 51 -7.59 -8.25 -16.50
CA GLU A 51 -8.47 -7.58 -15.54
C GLU A 51 -8.65 -8.42 -14.27
N LYS A 52 -8.96 -9.71 -14.42
CA LYS A 52 -9.06 -10.64 -13.31
C LYS A 52 -7.77 -10.70 -12.49
N ASN A 53 -6.63 -10.88 -13.14
CA ASN A 53 -5.31 -10.92 -12.47
C ASN A 53 -5.02 -9.60 -11.73
N SER A 54 -5.43 -8.46 -12.30
CA SER A 54 -5.31 -7.15 -11.65
C SER A 54 -6.15 -7.06 -10.38
N LEU A 55 -7.41 -7.52 -10.42
CA LEU A 55 -8.31 -7.55 -9.26
C LEU A 55 -7.80 -8.50 -8.16
N GLU A 56 -7.36 -9.71 -8.52
CA GLU A 56 -6.78 -10.67 -7.58
C GLU A 56 -5.53 -10.08 -6.88
N LEU A 57 -4.69 -9.38 -7.64
CA LEU A 57 -3.50 -8.73 -7.10
C LEU A 57 -3.84 -7.57 -6.15
N GLN A 58 -4.81 -6.71 -6.51
CA GLN A 58 -5.29 -5.65 -5.62
C GLN A 58 -5.86 -6.22 -4.32
N LEU A 59 -6.66 -7.29 -4.40
CA LEU A 59 -7.21 -7.98 -3.24
C LEU A 59 -6.12 -8.58 -2.35
N SER A 60 -5.12 -9.23 -2.95
CA SER A 60 -3.97 -9.79 -2.24
C SER A 60 -3.20 -8.71 -1.48
N VAL A 61 -2.95 -7.57 -2.13
CA VAL A 61 -2.27 -6.42 -1.51
C VAL A 61 -3.08 -5.85 -0.36
N LEU A 62 -4.38 -5.60 -0.52
CA LEU A 62 -5.23 -5.10 0.57
C LEU A 62 -5.22 -6.02 1.79
N LYS A 63 -5.34 -7.33 1.58
CA LYS A 63 -5.25 -8.32 2.66
C LYS A 63 -3.88 -8.31 3.34
N GLY A 64 -2.81 -8.20 2.56
CA GLY A 64 -1.45 -8.11 3.10
C GLY A 64 -1.22 -6.83 3.91
N ILE A 65 -1.70 -5.68 3.44
CA ILE A 65 -1.67 -4.40 4.16
C ILE A 65 -2.43 -4.51 5.48
N LYS A 66 -3.68 -5.02 5.43
CA LYS A 66 -4.50 -5.24 6.63
C LYS A 66 -3.77 -6.13 7.64
N GLY A 67 -3.13 -7.21 7.16
CA GLY A 67 -2.35 -8.13 7.98
C GLY A 67 -1.12 -7.49 8.62
N GLU A 68 -0.37 -6.68 7.89
CA GLU A 68 0.79 -5.94 8.41
C GLU A 68 0.35 -4.96 9.50
N ILE A 69 -0.65 -4.11 9.22
CA ILE A 69 -1.17 -3.14 10.19
C ILE A 69 -1.65 -3.85 11.46
N PHE A 70 -2.43 -4.91 11.32
CA PHE A 70 -2.96 -5.68 12.45
C PHE A 70 -1.83 -6.27 13.31
N THR A 71 -0.79 -6.82 12.68
CA THR A 71 0.34 -7.42 13.39
C THR A 71 1.13 -6.36 14.16
N LEU A 72 1.42 -5.23 13.51
CA LEU A 72 2.15 -4.12 14.12
C LEU A 72 1.39 -3.54 15.32
N ILE A 73 0.10 -3.24 15.15
CA ILE A 73 -0.69 -2.65 16.24
C ILE A 73 -0.92 -3.64 17.38
N SER A 74 -1.04 -4.94 17.09
CA SER A 74 -1.16 -5.97 18.12
C SER A 74 0.12 -6.06 18.96
N LEU A 75 1.29 -6.02 18.32
CA LEU A 75 2.57 -6.02 19.02
C LEU A 75 2.76 -4.74 19.85
N TYR A 76 2.44 -3.59 19.26
CA TYR A 76 2.46 -2.30 19.95
C TYR A 76 1.55 -2.33 21.19
N ASN A 77 0.28 -2.72 21.02
CA ASN A 77 -0.68 -2.75 22.11
C ASN A 77 -0.20 -3.67 23.25
N LYS A 78 0.39 -4.83 22.92
CA LYS A 78 0.94 -5.75 23.91
C LYS A 78 2.11 -5.17 24.71
N ARG A 79 2.88 -4.24 24.14
CA ARG A 79 4.12 -3.72 24.76
C ARG A 79 3.97 -2.35 25.38
N MET A 80 3.14 -1.48 24.80
CA MET A 80 3.15 -0.05 25.11
C MET A 80 1.80 0.53 25.49
N LYS A 81 0.68 -0.13 25.15
CA LYS A 81 -0.66 0.44 25.39
C LYS A 81 -0.85 0.84 26.84
N ASP A 82 -0.58 -0.06 27.78
CA ASP A 82 -0.80 0.19 29.20
C ASP A 82 0.09 1.33 29.72
N HIS A 83 1.31 1.45 29.18
CA HIS A 83 2.21 2.54 29.51
C HIS A 83 1.68 3.89 29.01
N ILE A 84 1.09 3.95 27.81
CA ILE A 84 0.54 5.19 27.23
C ILE A 84 -0.79 5.57 27.88
N ASP A 85 -1.70 4.60 28.04
CA ASP A 85 -3.00 4.81 28.67
C ASP A 85 -2.81 5.29 30.12
N GLY A 86 -1.78 4.76 30.80
CA GLY A 86 -1.40 5.10 32.17
C GLY A 86 -0.74 6.46 32.37
N ILE A 87 -0.34 7.20 31.31
CA ILE A 87 0.29 8.52 31.48
C ILE A 87 -0.72 9.49 32.11
N GLY A 88 -0.51 9.84 33.37
CA GLY A 88 -1.30 10.84 34.08
C GLY A 88 -0.89 12.28 33.74
N PRO A 89 -1.73 13.28 34.10
CA PRO A 89 -1.34 14.68 34.01
C PRO A 89 -0.07 14.95 34.83
N GLY A 90 0.94 15.55 34.21
CA GLY A 90 2.21 15.84 34.88
C GLY A 90 3.21 14.68 34.91
N GLU A 91 2.91 13.55 34.25
CA GLU A 91 3.80 12.39 34.22
C GLU A 91 4.58 12.29 32.90
N ALA A 92 5.85 11.90 33.00
CA ALA A 92 6.71 11.62 31.86
C ALA A 92 6.74 10.12 31.57
N LEU A 93 6.99 9.77 30.30
CA LEU A 93 7.13 8.37 29.88
C LEU A 93 8.57 7.89 30.05
N PHE A 94 8.89 7.30 31.19
CA PHE A 94 10.21 6.71 31.48
C PHE A 94 10.34 5.26 30.97
N VAL A 95 9.86 4.99 29.76
CA VAL A 95 9.97 3.67 29.12
C VAL A 95 10.76 3.82 27.84
N ASN A 96 11.86 3.08 27.74
CA ASN A 96 12.60 2.95 26.50
C ASN A 96 11.90 1.92 25.60
N PHE A 97 11.43 2.36 24.44
CA PHE A 97 10.78 1.49 23.47
C PHE A 97 11.71 1.29 22.26
N PRO A 98 12.37 0.12 22.11
CA PRO A 98 13.27 -0.11 20.99
C PRO A 98 12.47 -0.22 19.69
N VAL A 99 12.69 0.72 18.77
CA VAL A 99 12.06 0.73 17.45
C VAL A 99 13.11 0.58 16.36
N GLY A 100 12.91 -0.38 15.46
CA GLY A 100 13.76 -0.58 14.29
C GLY A 100 13.55 0.50 13.22
N ASP A 101 14.30 0.41 12.13
CA ASP A 101 14.19 1.36 11.01
C ASP A 101 13.19 0.89 9.94
N ASP A 102 13.13 -0.41 9.67
CA ASP A 102 12.26 -1.00 8.65
C ASP A 102 10.98 -1.59 9.27
N ASN A 103 9.97 -0.74 9.51
CA ASN A 103 8.74 -1.15 10.19
C ASN A 103 7.56 -1.45 9.25
N PHE A 104 7.63 -1.07 7.97
CA PHE A 104 6.49 -1.04 7.03
C PHE A 104 6.80 -1.66 5.66
N THR A 105 7.58 -2.74 5.66
CA THR A 105 8.15 -3.34 4.45
C THR A 105 7.09 -3.75 3.42
N PHE A 106 5.96 -4.33 3.84
CA PHE A 106 4.93 -4.77 2.89
C PHE A 106 4.26 -3.58 2.22
N TYR A 107 3.93 -2.54 2.98
CA TYR A 107 3.41 -1.28 2.45
C TYR A 107 4.34 -0.64 1.42
N GLU A 108 5.63 -0.50 1.77
CA GLU A 108 6.60 0.16 0.91
C GLU A 108 6.82 -0.60 -0.41
N GLN A 109 6.90 -1.92 -0.35
CA GLN A 109 7.06 -2.78 -1.53
C GLN A 109 5.84 -2.77 -2.46
N ASN A 110 4.66 -2.44 -1.94
CA ASN A 110 3.40 -2.48 -2.69
C ASN A 110 2.84 -1.10 -3.05
N ALA A 111 3.58 0.00 -2.85
CA ALA A 111 3.11 1.36 -3.11
C ALA A 111 2.51 1.57 -4.52
N LYS A 112 3.11 0.96 -5.56
CA LYS A 112 2.59 1.03 -6.94
C LYS A 112 1.23 0.38 -7.11
N MET A 113 0.94 -0.68 -6.34
CA MET A 113 -0.36 -1.35 -6.38
C MET A 113 -1.38 -0.59 -5.54
N ILE A 114 -0.97 -0.07 -4.38
CA ILE A 114 -1.81 0.78 -3.52
C ILE A 114 -2.31 2.00 -4.29
N ALA A 115 -1.48 2.58 -5.17
CA ALA A 115 -1.87 3.70 -6.03
C ALA A 115 -3.02 3.38 -7.01
N LYS A 116 -3.27 2.09 -7.32
CA LYS A 116 -4.33 1.64 -8.23
C LYS A 116 -5.64 1.29 -7.51
N LEU A 117 -5.66 1.32 -6.18
CA LEU A 117 -6.87 1.11 -5.39
C LEU A 117 -7.80 2.31 -5.53
N ASN A 118 -9.04 2.13 -5.09
CA ASN A 118 -9.97 3.23 -4.87
C ASN A 118 -9.35 4.31 -3.96
N ASP A 119 -9.60 5.58 -4.28
CA ASP A 119 -9.10 6.74 -3.57
C ASP A 119 -9.33 6.65 -2.06
N ALA A 120 -10.54 6.24 -1.64
CA ALA A 120 -10.85 6.11 -0.21
C ALA A 120 -9.95 5.10 0.51
N ALA A 121 -9.77 3.91 -0.07
CA ALA A 121 -8.92 2.86 0.50
C ALA A 121 -7.44 3.27 0.47
N ARG A 122 -6.97 3.86 -0.63
CA ARG A 122 -5.60 4.37 -0.76
C ARG A 122 -5.30 5.42 0.29
N ASP A 123 -6.14 6.44 0.40
CA ASP A 123 -5.92 7.57 1.31
C ASP A 123 -6.01 7.11 2.77
N SER A 124 -6.93 6.19 3.08
CA SER A 124 -7.01 5.54 4.37
C SER A 124 -5.72 4.80 4.75
N ILE A 125 -5.16 4.02 3.81
CA ILE A 125 -3.90 3.30 4.04
C ILE A 125 -2.78 4.31 4.31
N ILE A 126 -2.63 5.33 3.45
CA ILE A 126 -1.61 6.37 3.61
C ILE A 126 -1.73 7.06 4.96
N ASN A 127 -2.93 7.39 5.41
CA ASN A 127 -3.17 8.01 6.71
C ASN A 127 -2.71 7.12 7.86
N ILE A 128 -3.10 5.83 7.87
CA ILE A 128 -2.66 4.89 8.92
C ILE A 128 -1.12 4.87 9.03
N TYR A 129 -0.41 4.71 7.90
CA TYR A 129 1.05 4.66 7.92
C TYR A 129 1.69 6.01 8.28
N THR A 130 1.04 7.13 7.97
CA THR A 130 1.50 8.47 8.35
C THR A 130 1.46 8.66 9.87
N TYR A 131 0.34 8.34 10.50
CA TYR A 131 0.19 8.41 11.95
C TYR A 131 1.08 7.39 12.66
N ALA A 132 1.20 6.17 12.13
CA ALA A 132 2.11 5.16 12.68
C ALA A 132 3.58 5.60 12.61
N ARG A 133 4.01 6.22 11.51
CA ARG A 133 5.35 6.83 11.40
C ARG A 133 5.54 7.94 12.43
N SER A 134 4.57 8.83 12.57
CA SER A 134 4.62 9.91 13.56
C SER A 134 4.82 9.35 14.97
N LEU A 135 4.02 8.36 15.37
CA LEU A 135 4.13 7.70 16.68
C LEU A 135 5.51 7.05 16.89
N ILE A 136 6.04 6.35 15.89
CA ILE A 136 7.39 5.76 15.93
C ILE A 136 8.46 6.84 16.16
N GLN A 137 8.38 7.95 15.43
CA GLN A 137 9.33 9.05 15.58
C GLN A 137 9.25 9.67 16.98
N SER A 138 8.04 9.79 17.52
CA SER A 138 7.86 10.27 18.89
C SER A 138 8.46 9.30 19.91
N PHE A 139 8.35 7.98 19.74
CA PHE A 139 9.06 7.04 20.62
C PHE A 139 10.58 7.16 20.51
N LYS A 140 11.14 7.33 19.31
CA LYS A 140 12.58 7.57 19.13
C LYS A 140 13.02 8.86 19.83
N GLY A 141 12.24 9.93 19.72
CA GLY A 141 12.48 11.19 20.44
C GLY A 141 12.41 11.01 21.97
N ASN A 142 11.44 10.26 22.48
CA ASN A 142 11.33 9.98 23.90
C ASN A 142 12.53 9.18 24.43
N ASN A 143 12.97 8.17 23.70
CA ASN A 143 14.16 7.39 24.07
C ASN A 143 15.39 8.30 24.18
N GLN A 144 15.56 9.25 23.26
CA GLN A 144 16.65 10.23 23.35
C GLN A 144 16.53 11.13 24.58
N LEU A 145 15.32 11.59 24.91
CA LEU A 145 15.08 12.39 26.12
C LEU A 145 15.42 11.61 27.40
N ILE A 146 15.11 10.31 27.45
CA ILE A 146 15.50 9.41 28.55
C ILE A 146 17.02 9.34 28.65
N THR A 147 17.74 9.10 27.55
CA THR A 147 19.21 9.04 27.55
C THR A 147 19.84 10.36 28.02
N ASP A 148 19.32 11.50 27.56
CA ASP A 148 19.78 12.82 28.01
C ASP A 148 19.54 13.01 29.51
N TYR A 149 18.39 12.57 30.01
CA TYR A 149 18.03 12.65 31.42
C TYR A 149 18.94 11.78 32.28
N GLU A 150 19.21 10.55 31.86
CA GLU A 150 20.16 9.63 32.51
C GLU A 150 21.56 10.25 32.57
N LYS A 151 22.01 10.87 31.48
CA LYS A 151 23.30 11.57 31.46
C LYS A 151 23.38 12.69 32.50
N ILE A 152 22.32 13.49 32.65
CA ILE A 152 22.27 14.54 33.69
C ILE A 152 22.41 13.94 35.09
N ILE A 153 21.78 12.78 35.34
CA ILE A 153 21.91 12.08 36.62
C ILE A 153 23.34 11.60 36.86
N PHE A 154 23.97 10.98 35.87
CA PHE A 154 25.37 10.52 35.98
C PHE A 154 26.34 11.68 36.21
N ASP A 155 26.21 12.76 35.44
CA ASP A 155 27.06 13.95 35.58
C ASP A 155 26.92 14.60 36.96
N MET A 156 25.71 14.58 37.54
CA MET A 156 25.43 15.06 38.91
C MET A 156 26.09 14.17 39.97
N ALA A 157 26.09 12.85 39.79
CA ALA A 157 26.72 11.90 40.71
C ALA A 157 28.24 12.08 40.73
N ASP A 158 28.86 12.35 39.58
CA ASP A 158 30.30 12.54 39.46
C ASP A 158 30.77 13.93 39.93
N ASN A 159 29.93 14.98 39.82
CA ASN A 159 30.31 16.37 40.08
C ASN A 159 29.54 17.04 41.22
N ASN A 160 29.95 16.76 42.46
CA ASN A 160 29.28 17.25 43.66
C ASN A 160 29.43 18.77 43.94
N LYS A 161 30.22 19.51 43.13
CA LYS A 161 30.44 20.96 43.31
C LYS A 161 29.33 21.84 42.72
N ASN A 162 28.53 21.32 41.79
CA ASN A 162 27.53 22.08 41.03
C ASN A 162 26.11 21.53 41.22
N LYS A 163 25.79 21.01 42.41
CA LYS A 163 24.54 20.32 42.70
C LYS A 163 23.29 21.12 42.28
N ASP A 164 23.19 22.39 42.70
CA ASP A 164 22.05 23.27 42.37
C ASP A 164 21.87 23.53 40.87
N MET A 165 22.95 23.49 40.09
CA MET A 165 22.87 23.61 38.63
C MET A 165 22.22 22.35 38.03
N TYR A 166 22.67 21.16 38.45
CA TYR A 166 22.14 19.90 37.96
C TYR A 166 20.70 19.66 38.41
N GLU A 167 20.33 20.06 39.63
CA GLU A 167 18.95 19.97 40.10
C GLU A 167 17.99 20.81 39.25
N ARG A 168 18.39 22.04 38.89
CA ARG A 168 17.62 22.89 37.96
C ARG A 168 17.53 22.28 36.57
N LEU A 169 18.65 21.79 36.04
CA LEU A 169 18.69 21.16 34.71
C LEU A 169 17.80 19.91 34.65
N ARG A 170 17.84 19.08 35.69
CA ARG A 170 16.98 17.90 35.84
C ARG A 170 15.50 18.29 35.89
N ALA A 171 15.14 19.30 36.68
CA ALA A 171 13.76 19.78 36.79
C ALA A 171 13.22 20.29 35.44
N GLU A 172 14.01 21.08 34.70
CA GLU A 172 13.62 21.55 33.37
C GLU A 172 13.52 20.41 32.35
N LYS A 173 14.43 19.43 32.39
CA LYS A 173 14.34 18.24 31.52
C LYS A 173 13.08 17.43 31.80
N ILE A 174 12.71 17.24 33.07
CA ILE A 174 11.46 16.54 33.44
C ILE A 174 10.24 17.25 32.85
N LYS A 175 10.15 18.59 32.92
CA LYS A 175 9.05 19.34 32.31
C LYS A 175 8.91 19.05 30.81
N ILE A 176 10.03 19.08 30.08
CA ILE A 176 10.05 18.75 28.65
C ILE A 176 9.56 17.32 28.41
N MET A 177 10.01 16.35 29.23
CA MET A 177 9.59 14.95 29.10
C MET A 177 8.10 14.74 29.40
N VAL A 178 7.54 15.48 30.35
CA VAL A 178 6.09 15.47 30.66
C VAL A 178 5.28 15.97 29.47
N ASP A 179 5.64 17.15 28.93
CA ASP A 179 4.94 17.72 27.77
C ASP A 179 5.03 16.77 26.55
N TYR A 180 6.20 16.16 26.36
CA TYR A 180 6.44 15.23 25.26
C TYR A 180 5.64 13.92 25.42
N ALA A 181 5.55 13.38 26.64
CA ALA A 181 4.75 12.19 26.93
C ALA A 181 3.26 12.42 26.65
N GLN A 182 2.74 13.60 26.98
CA GLN A 182 1.37 13.96 26.66
C GLN A 182 1.15 14.08 25.14
N GLY A 183 2.15 14.60 24.40
CA GLY A 183 2.15 14.59 22.93
C GLY A 183 2.06 13.18 22.34
N ILE A 184 2.84 12.23 22.87
CA ILE A 184 2.77 10.81 22.44
C ILE A 184 1.38 10.24 22.69
N LYS A 185 0.78 10.51 23.85
CA LYS A 185 -0.57 10.05 24.18
C LYS A 185 -1.62 10.57 23.20
N ASN A 186 -1.49 11.82 22.76
CA ASN A 186 -2.40 12.40 21.77
C ASN A 186 -2.24 11.72 20.40
N ILE A 187 -0.99 11.54 19.94
CA ILE A 187 -0.71 10.85 18.67
C ILE A 187 -1.20 9.39 18.70
N ASP A 188 -1.05 8.68 19.82
CA ASP A 188 -1.61 7.34 20.00
C ASP A 188 -3.14 7.32 19.86
N ALA A 189 -3.82 8.28 20.51
CA ALA A 189 -5.27 8.40 20.40
C ALA A 189 -5.73 8.68 18.96
N GLU A 190 -5.05 9.59 18.26
CA GLU A 190 -5.30 9.88 16.84
C GLU A 190 -5.07 8.66 15.95
N LEU A 191 -3.96 7.92 16.17
CA LEU A 191 -3.68 6.68 15.44
C LEU A 191 -4.78 5.64 15.66
N ARG A 192 -5.28 5.46 16.89
CA ARG A 192 -6.39 4.53 17.18
C ARG A 192 -7.66 4.92 16.43
N CYS A 193 -7.96 6.21 16.32
CA CYS A 193 -9.09 6.71 15.56
C CYS A 193 -8.93 6.38 14.06
N VAL A 194 -7.80 6.75 13.47
CA VAL A 194 -7.49 6.50 12.05
C VAL A 194 -7.47 5.01 11.72
N LEU A 195 -7.00 4.16 12.63
CA LEU A 195 -7.03 2.70 12.46
C LEU A 195 -8.44 2.15 12.39
N ASN A 196 -9.32 2.56 13.32
CA ASN A 196 -10.70 2.08 13.36
C ASN A 196 -11.46 2.49 12.10
N GLU A 197 -11.33 3.75 11.69
CA GLU A 197 -11.97 4.23 10.46
C GLU A 197 -11.39 3.53 9.23
N GLY A 198 -10.06 3.42 9.17
CA GLY A 198 -9.39 2.91 7.99
C GLY A 198 -9.56 1.41 7.77
N PHE A 199 -9.65 0.60 8.83
CA PHE A 199 -9.98 -0.82 8.68
C PHE A 199 -11.35 -1.01 8.06
N ASN A 200 -12.34 -0.19 8.41
CA ASN A 200 -13.67 -0.28 7.81
C ASN A 200 -13.63 0.02 6.30
N VAL A 201 -12.88 1.06 5.90
CA VAL A 201 -12.74 1.42 4.47
C VAL A 201 -12.02 0.33 3.69
N ILE A 202 -10.94 -0.24 4.26
CA ILE A 202 -10.21 -1.35 3.64
C ILE A 202 -11.11 -2.58 3.48
N ASP A 203 -11.93 -2.89 4.49
CA ASP A 203 -12.84 -4.04 4.45
C ASP A 203 -13.96 -3.89 3.42
N GLN A 204 -14.48 -2.67 3.25
CA GLN A 204 -15.44 -2.36 2.20
C GLN A 204 -14.84 -2.56 0.80
N GLU A 205 -13.63 -2.06 0.57
CA GLU A 205 -12.95 -2.23 -0.73
C GLU A 205 -12.63 -3.71 -1.00
N ILE A 206 -12.19 -4.45 0.02
CA ILE A 206 -11.99 -5.91 -0.08
C ILE A 206 -13.29 -6.60 -0.53
N ALA A 207 -14.43 -6.28 0.09
CA ALA A 207 -15.71 -6.88 -0.25
C ALA A 207 -16.13 -6.55 -1.70
N VAL A 208 -15.96 -5.30 -2.13
CA VAL A 208 -16.24 -4.85 -3.50
C VAL A 208 -15.38 -5.59 -4.52
N LEU A 209 -14.08 -5.75 -4.26
CA LEU A 209 -13.17 -6.47 -5.16
C LEU A 209 -13.50 -7.97 -5.20
N GLN A 210 -13.92 -8.56 -4.09
CA GLN A 210 -14.36 -9.97 -4.05
C GLN A 210 -15.61 -10.18 -4.88
N GLU A 211 -16.60 -9.29 -4.77
CA GLU A 211 -17.82 -9.34 -5.57
C GLU A 211 -17.52 -9.25 -7.07
N LYS A 212 -16.60 -8.35 -7.47
CA LYS A 212 -16.14 -8.21 -8.86
C LYS A 212 -15.39 -9.43 -9.40
N LEU A 213 -14.79 -10.24 -8.53
CA LEU A 213 -14.09 -11.48 -8.93
C LEU A 213 -15.04 -12.67 -9.04
N THR A 214 -16.17 -12.64 -8.33
CA THR A 214 -17.18 -13.70 -8.36
C THR A 214 -18.23 -13.53 -9.46
N ASN A 215 -18.44 -12.30 -9.93
CA ASN A 215 -19.34 -11.93 -11.02
C ASN A 215 -18.62 -11.91 -12.36
#